data_AF-A0A2T3LAB4-F1
#
_entry.id   AF-A0A2T3LAB4-F1
#
_cell.length_a   1.000
_cell.length_b   1.000
_cell.length_c   1.000
_cell.angle_alpha   90.00
_cell.angle_beta   90.00
_cell.angle_gamma   90.00
#
_symmetry.space_group_name_H-M   'P 1'
#
loop_
_entity.id
_entity.type
_entity.pdbx_description
1 polymer ?
#
loop_
_entity_poly.entity_id
_entity_poly.type
_entity_poly.pdbx_seq_one_letter_code
_entity_poly.pdbx_strand_id
1 'polypeptide(L)'
;MPDKNQPSSFTGIIEADEAFLPEPFKGKRKMPRASRKRGGGKVPLVPVLISYQRGDKFTYKVMDRNTKENISRAITPLLSEGCCLCTDGNLSYKSIVEKLDINLDHKRIIASDGRIVEGIYHIQHVNGFISLWKEWLDRFRGVGTVYVKHYLAWYIWMRDKSYGEENLWLKEATGQLTPFE
;
A
#
# COMPACT_ATOMS: atom_id res chain seq x y z
N MET A 1 9.20 -4.49 -14.95
CA MET A 1 8.37 -3.32 -14.55
C MET A 1 8.35 -3.26 -13.03
N PRO A 2 8.49 -2.07 -12.42
CA PRO A 2 8.62 -1.92 -10.98
C PRO A 2 7.47 -2.55 -10.16
N ASP A 3 6.26 -2.66 -10.73
CA ASP A 3 5.10 -3.26 -10.07
C ASP A 3 5.23 -4.77 -9.83
N LYS A 4 6.18 -5.43 -10.53
CA LYS A 4 6.48 -6.86 -10.41
C LYS A 4 7.55 -7.17 -9.36
N ASN A 5 8.24 -6.16 -8.82
CA ASN A 5 9.35 -6.32 -7.89
C ASN A 5 8.90 -6.06 -6.44
N GLN A 6 7.83 -6.73 -5.99
CA GLN A 6 7.36 -6.63 -4.62
C GLN A 6 7.89 -7.82 -3.79
N PRO A 7 8.27 -7.61 -2.52
CA PRO A 7 8.60 -8.68 -1.61
C PRO A 7 7.43 -9.67 -1.51
N SER A 8 7.75 -10.97 -1.54
CA SER A 8 6.75 -12.04 -1.42
C SER A 8 6.40 -12.37 0.03
N SER A 9 7.28 -12.06 0.97
CA SER A 9 7.07 -12.26 2.40
C SER A 9 7.82 -11.20 3.22
N PHE A 10 7.37 -11.01 4.44
CA PHE A 10 7.96 -10.12 5.42
C PHE A 10 8.38 -10.86 6.69
N THR A 11 9.37 -10.30 7.36
CA THR A 11 9.90 -10.74 8.65
C THR A 11 10.00 -9.57 9.63
N GLY A 12 10.07 -9.84 10.92
CA GLY A 12 10.18 -8.79 11.94
C GLY A 12 8.89 -7.96 12.07
N ILE A 13 9.02 -6.64 12.24
CA ILE A 13 7.89 -5.73 12.48
C ILE A 13 7.32 -5.21 11.16
N ILE A 14 6.02 -5.43 10.97
CA ILE A 14 5.25 -5.09 9.79
C ILE A 14 4.17 -4.10 10.19
N GLU A 15 4.10 -2.95 9.53
CA GLU A 15 3.03 -1.96 9.67
C GLU A 15 2.11 -2.06 8.45
N ALA A 16 0.79 -2.12 8.66
CA ALA A 16 -0.17 -2.18 7.56
C ALA A 16 -1.37 -1.25 7.82
N ASP A 17 -1.79 -0.56 6.77
CA ASP A 17 -2.97 0.31 6.78
C ASP A 17 -3.61 0.40 5.37
N GLU A 18 -4.89 0.73 5.34
CA GLU A 18 -5.67 0.90 4.13
C GLU A 18 -5.77 2.37 3.72
N ALA A 19 -5.30 2.67 2.51
CA ALA A 19 -5.56 3.94 1.85
C ALA A 19 -6.78 3.84 0.92
N PHE A 20 -7.56 4.92 0.83
CA PHE A 20 -8.72 5.00 -0.06
C PHE A 20 -8.53 6.10 -1.10
N LEU A 21 -8.79 5.77 -2.37
CA LEU A 21 -8.80 6.71 -3.48
C LEU A 21 -10.21 6.80 -4.11
N PRO A 22 -10.69 7.98 -4.52
CA PRO A 22 -11.94 8.10 -5.25
C PRO A 22 -11.87 7.35 -6.57
N GLU A 23 -12.80 6.43 -6.84
CA GLU A 23 -12.79 5.59 -8.05
C GLU A 23 -12.84 6.46 -9.32
N PRO A 24 -11.71 6.53 -10.06
CA PRO A 24 -11.59 7.33 -11.27
C PRO A 24 -11.54 6.44 -12.50
N PHE A 25 -12.27 6.87 -13.54
CA PHE A 25 -12.31 6.20 -14.84
C PHE A 25 -11.49 6.95 -15.89
N LYS A 26 -10.54 7.79 -15.46
CA LYS A 26 -9.67 8.56 -16.35
C LYS A 26 -8.90 7.60 -17.27
N GLY A 27 -8.92 7.90 -18.57
CA GLY A 27 -8.31 7.05 -19.60
C GLY A 27 -9.19 5.90 -20.10
N LYS A 28 -10.37 5.64 -19.50
CA LYS A 28 -11.32 4.66 -20.05
C LYS A 28 -12.18 5.30 -21.14
N ARG A 29 -12.26 4.67 -22.32
CA ARG A 29 -13.13 5.08 -23.42
C ARG A 29 -14.61 4.91 -23.10
N LYS A 30 -14.97 3.84 -22.39
CA LYS A 30 -16.34 3.58 -21.92
C LYS A 30 -16.42 3.82 -20.41
N MET A 31 -17.34 4.69 -20.01
CA MET A 31 -17.60 5.04 -18.61
C MET A 31 -18.69 4.13 -18.06
N PRO A 32 -18.39 3.15 -17.18
CA PRO A 32 -19.38 2.21 -16.66
C PRO A 32 -20.26 2.80 -15.54
N ARG A 33 -20.15 4.09 -15.28
CA ARG A 33 -20.90 4.81 -14.24
C ARG A 33 -21.72 5.95 -14.82
N ALA A 34 -22.80 6.30 -14.14
CA ALA A 34 -23.56 7.50 -14.45
C ALA A 34 -22.70 8.78 -14.32
N SER A 35 -23.11 9.84 -15.02
CA SER A 35 -22.55 11.18 -14.84
C SER A 35 -22.78 11.65 -13.40
N ARG A 36 -21.82 12.39 -12.85
CA ARG A 36 -21.89 12.92 -11.47
C ARG A 36 -22.23 14.40 -11.55
N LYS A 37 -23.08 14.88 -10.64
CA LYS A 37 -23.32 16.32 -10.46
C LYS A 37 -22.14 16.93 -9.69
N ARG A 38 -21.78 18.18 -9.97
CA ARG A 38 -20.76 18.92 -9.20
C ARG A 38 -21.21 19.04 -7.73
N GLY A 39 -20.29 18.82 -6.79
CA GLY A 39 -20.53 19.00 -5.35
C GLY A 39 -21.45 17.98 -4.68
N GLY A 40 -21.85 16.88 -5.34
CA GLY A 40 -22.80 15.91 -4.78
C GLY A 40 -22.47 14.45 -5.07
N GLY A 41 -22.94 13.58 -4.18
CA GLY A 41 -22.92 12.11 -4.31
C GLY A 41 -21.74 11.43 -3.61
N LYS A 42 -22.01 10.23 -3.08
CA LYS A 42 -20.97 9.35 -2.50
C LYS A 42 -20.15 8.76 -3.63
N VAL A 43 -18.87 9.14 -3.72
CA VAL A 43 -17.95 8.55 -4.69
C VAL A 43 -17.49 7.18 -4.16
N PRO A 44 -17.67 6.08 -4.93
CA PRO A 44 -17.07 4.80 -4.59
C PRO A 44 -15.56 4.97 -4.38
N LEU A 45 -15.03 4.33 -3.35
CA LEU A 45 -13.63 4.37 -3.01
C LEU A 45 -12.96 3.06 -3.40
N VAL A 46 -11.78 3.15 -3.98
CA VAL A 46 -10.89 2.02 -4.23
C VAL A 46 -9.97 1.89 -3.02
N PRO A 47 -10.05 0.79 -2.27
CA PRO A 47 -9.13 0.50 -1.19
C PRO A 47 -7.78 0.00 -1.74
N VAL A 48 -6.72 0.46 -1.09
CA VAL A 48 -5.34 0.06 -1.35
C VAL A 48 -4.74 -0.32 0.00
N LEU A 49 -4.46 -1.61 0.19
CA LEU A 49 -3.69 -2.05 1.34
C LEU A 49 -2.23 -1.72 1.08
N ILE A 50 -1.58 -1.02 2.01
CA ILE A 50 -0.14 -0.80 1.99
C ILE A 50 0.44 -1.48 3.21
N SER A 51 1.52 -2.24 3.01
CA SER A 51 2.23 -2.89 4.10
C SER A 51 3.72 -2.57 4.02
N TYR A 52 4.31 -2.36 5.18
CA TYR A 52 5.66 -1.88 5.36
C TYR A 52 6.37 -2.74 6.38
N GLN A 53 7.41 -3.46 5.97
CA GLN A 53 8.34 -4.06 6.91
C GLN A 53 9.39 -3.01 7.28
N ARG A 54 9.57 -2.78 8.58
CA ARG A 54 10.63 -1.89 9.09
C ARG A 54 11.98 -2.37 8.57
N GLY A 55 12.77 -1.45 8.02
CA GLY A 55 13.96 -1.77 7.21
C GLY A 55 13.76 -1.55 5.70
N ASP A 56 12.78 -0.71 5.34
CA ASP A 56 12.58 -0.14 4.01
C ASP A 56 12.00 -1.07 2.92
N LYS A 57 11.16 -2.03 3.31
CA LYS A 57 10.45 -2.90 2.35
C LYS A 57 8.96 -2.59 2.32
N PHE A 58 8.46 -2.19 1.15
CA PHE A 58 7.04 -1.90 0.92
C PHE A 58 6.40 -2.92 -0.01
N THR A 59 5.13 -3.20 0.24
CA THR A 59 4.24 -3.96 -0.63
C THR A 59 2.87 -3.30 -0.63
N TYR A 60 2.12 -3.49 -1.71
CA TYR A 60 0.81 -2.87 -1.85
C TYR A 60 -0.14 -3.74 -2.67
N LYS A 61 -1.42 -3.68 -2.30
CA LYS A 61 -2.50 -4.34 -3.03
C LYS A 61 -3.65 -3.39 -3.27
N VAL A 62 -3.90 -3.08 -4.54
CA VAL A 62 -5.15 -2.44 -4.96
C VAL A 62 -6.25 -3.50 -4.89
N MET A 63 -7.28 -3.25 -4.09
CA MET A 63 -8.39 -4.17 -3.85
C MET A 63 -9.68 -3.61 -4.45
N ASP A 64 -10.61 -4.50 -4.84
CA ASP A 64 -11.89 -4.06 -5.39
C ASP A 64 -12.82 -3.50 -4.31
N ARG A 65 -12.74 -4.05 -3.09
CA ARG A 65 -13.58 -3.68 -1.94
C ARG A 65 -12.83 -3.88 -0.63
N ASN A 66 -13.21 -3.13 0.40
CA ASN A 66 -12.61 -3.23 1.74
C ASN A 66 -13.34 -4.29 2.56
N THR A 67 -13.24 -5.56 2.14
CA THR A 67 -13.83 -6.68 2.87
C THR A 67 -12.75 -7.47 3.59
N LYS A 68 -13.12 -8.16 4.67
CA LYS A 68 -12.20 -9.01 5.43
C LYS A 68 -11.50 -10.04 4.53
N GLU A 69 -12.21 -10.61 3.55
CA GLU A 69 -11.67 -11.60 2.63
C GLU A 69 -10.63 -11.01 1.69
N ASN A 70 -10.84 -9.78 1.23
CA ASN A 70 -9.88 -9.08 0.38
C ASN A 70 -8.64 -8.67 1.17
N ILE A 71 -8.81 -8.14 2.38
CA ILE A 71 -7.71 -7.81 3.30
C ILE A 71 -6.91 -9.07 3.61
N SER A 72 -7.59 -10.17 3.98
CA SER A 72 -6.96 -11.46 4.29
C SER A 72 -6.14 -11.97 3.11
N ARG A 73 -6.70 -11.98 1.89
CA ARG A 73 -5.99 -12.40 0.68
C ARG A 73 -4.77 -11.52 0.36
N ALA A 74 -4.78 -10.26 0.78
CA ALA A 74 -3.69 -9.33 0.54
C ALA A 74 -2.57 -9.43 1.59
N ILE A 75 -2.94 -9.52 2.88
CA ILE A 75 -1.99 -9.50 4.00
C ILE A 75 -1.39 -10.88 4.30
N THR A 76 -2.19 -11.95 4.24
CA THR A 76 -1.78 -13.30 4.70
C THR A 76 -0.52 -13.81 4.01
N PRO A 77 -0.35 -13.69 2.67
CA PRO A 77 0.85 -14.19 2.00
C PRO A 77 2.15 -13.49 2.46
N LEU A 78 2.04 -12.31 3.07
CA LEU A 78 3.18 -11.52 3.51
C LEU A 78 3.66 -11.92 4.91
N LEU A 79 2.82 -12.55 5.72
CA LEU A 79 3.12 -12.84 7.12
C LEU A 79 3.92 -14.14 7.23
N SER A 80 5.06 -14.07 7.94
CA SER A 80 5.90 -15.22 8.24
C SER A 80 5.86 -15.56 9.74
N GLU A 81 6.23 -16.79 10.08
CA GLU A 81 6.39 -17.23 11.47
C GLU A 81 7.28 -16.26 12.27
N GLY A 82 6.83 -15.90 13.47
CA GLY A 82 7.54 -15.00 14.39
C GLY A 82 7.50 -13.52 14.02
N CYS A 83 6.75 -13.10 12.99
CA CYS A 83 6.60 -11.69 12.67
C CYS A 83 5.67 -10.96 13.67
N CYS A 84 5.78 -9.64 13.71
CA CYS A 84 4.90 -8.76 14.48
C CYS A 84 4.13 -7.84 13.54
N LEU A 85 2.81 -8.01 13.46
CA LEU A 85 1.93 -7.16 12.67
C LEU A 85 1.40 -6.00 13.52
N CYS A 86 1.55 -4.78 13.04
CA CYS A 86 1.00 -3.56 13.60
C CYS A 86 -0.06 -3.01 12.64
N THR A 87 -1.31 -2.91 13.09
CA THR A 87 -2.42 -2.36 12.30
C THR A 87 -3.17 -1.32 13.12
N ASP A 88 -4.07 -0.59 12.47
CA ASP A 88 -5.03 0.27 13.18
C ASP A 88 -6.02 -0.54 14.05
N GLY A 89 -7.04 0.15 14.55
CA GLY A 89 -8.11 -0.44 15.35
C GLY A 89 -9.04 -1.41 14.61
N ASN A 90 -8.90 -1.65 13.30
CA ASN A 90 -9.81 -2.48 12.52
C ASN A 90 -9.81 -3.95 13.00
N LEU A 91 -10.98 -4.44 13.42
CA LEU A 91 -11.17 -5.80 13.96
C LEU A 91 -10.97 -6.90 12.92
N SER A 92 -11.02 -6.55 11.62
CA SER A 92 -10.78 -7.50 10.53
C SER A 92 -9.41 -8.15 10.69
N TYR A 93 -8.36 -7.38 10.99
CA TYR A 93 -6.99 -7.88 11.16
C TYR A 93 -6.89 -8.89 12.30
N LYS A 94 -7.45 -8.58 13.47
CA LYS A 94 -7.45 -9.50 14.62
C LYS A 94 -8.01 -10.87 14.23
N SER A 95 -9.19 -10.83 13.61
CA SER A 95 -9.90 -12.05 13.22
C SER A 95 -9.33 -12.76 11.99
N ILE A 96 -8.36 -12.16 11.29
CA ILE A 96 -7.55 -12.80 10.26
C ILE A 96 -6.40 -13.53 10.95
N VAL A 97 -5.65 -12.83 11.81
CA VAL A 97 -4.51 -13.37 12.57
C VAL A 97 -4.92 -14.59 13.38
N GLU A 98 -6.04 -14.53 14.11
CA GLU A 98 -6.56 -15.66 14.91
C GLU A 98 -6.88 -16.91 14.09
N LYS A 99 -7.04 -16.79 12.77
CA LYS A 99 -7.32 -17.92 11.87
C LYS A 99 -6.08 -18.47 11.17
N LEU A 100 -4.94 -17.81 11.31
CA LEU A 100 -3.70 -18.27 10.72
C LEU A 100 -3.05 -19.30 11.63
N ASP A 101 -2.49 -20.35 11.02
CA ASP A 101 -1.76 -21.40 11.70
C ASP A 101 -0.26 -21.08 11.75
N ILE A 102 0.07 -19.85 12.19
CA ILE A 102 1.44 -19.37 12.37
C ILE A 102 1.53 -18.58 13.67
N ASN A 103 2.65 -18.67 14.39
CA ASN A 103 2.87 -17.87 15.59
C ASN A 103 3.29 -16.45 15.17
N LEU A 104 2.41 -15.47 15.37
CA LEU A 104 2.72 -14.07 15.09
C LEU A 104 2.13 -13.17 16.19
N ASP A 105 2.82 -12.08 16.49
CA ASP A 105 2.33 -11.06 17.42
C ASP A 105 1.50 -10.02 16.66
N HIS A 106 0.32 -9.65 17.17
CA HIS A 106 -0.54 -8.64 16.55
C HIS A 106 -0.78 -7.48 17.51
N LYS A 107 -0.21 -6.33 17.18
CA LYS A 107 -0.39 -5.07 17.89
C LYS A 107 -1.42 -4.20 17.18
N ARG A 108 -2.54 -3.95 17.85
CA ARG A 108 -3.55 -2.98 17.38
C ARG A 108 -3.23 -1.61 17.94
N ILE A 109 -2.99 -0.65 17.06
CA ILE A 109 -2.68 0.73 17.40
C ILE A 109 -3.98 1.55 17.33
N ILE A 110 -4.62 1.70 18.49
CA ILE A 110 -5.87 2.45 18.60
C ILE A 110 -5.55 3.88 19.03
N ALA A 111 -5.84 4.86 18.18
CA ALA A 111 -5.44 6.24 18.42
C ALA A 111 -5.95 6.84 19.75
N SER A 112 -7.09 6.37 20.28
CA SER A 112 -7.64 6.79 21.59
C SER A 112 -6.79 6.30 22.76
N ASP A 113 -6.09 5.18 22.60
CA ASP A 113 -5.39 4.47 23.66
C ASP A 113 -3.88 4.79 23.64
N GLY A 114 -3.46 5.62 22.67
CA GLY A 114 -2.07 6.00 22.43
C GLY A 114 -1.63 5.68 21.00
N ARG A 115 -0.73 6.50 20.46
CA ARG A 115 -0.16 6.30 19.10
C ARG A 115 1.03 5.35 19.06
N ILE A 116 1.49 4.91 20.24
CA ILE A 116 2.64 4.03 20.43
C ILE A 116 2.24 3.00 21.48
N VAL A 117 2.36 1.72 21.15
CA VAL A 117 2.11 0.58 22.04
C VAL A 117 3.45 -0.04 22.45
N GLU A 118 3.61 -0.37 23.73
CA GLU A 118 4.85 -0.93 24.31
C GLU A 118 6.13 -0.14 23.94
N GLY A 119 6.01 1.18 23.77
CA GLY A 119 7.13 2.09 23.49
C GLY A 119 7.70 2.04 22.06
N ILE A 120 7.50 0.95 21.32
CA ILE A 120 8.14 0.74 20.00
C ILE A 120 7.16 0.47 18.85
N TYR A 121 5.94 0.02 19.13
CA TYR A 121 4.98 -0.39 18.09
C TYR A 121 4.08 0.77 17.70
N HIS A 122 4.01 1.04 16.41
CA HIS A 122 3.18 2.10 15.82
C HIS A 122 2.99 1.85 14.33
N ILE A 123 2.07 2.57 13.70
CA ILE A 123 1.82 2.54 12.24
C ILE A 123 2.22 3.85 11.53
N GLN A 124 3.08 4.65 12.16
CA GLN A 124 3.43 5.99 11.66
C GLN A 124 4.18 5.95 10.32
N HIS A 125 4.97 4.91 10.04
CA HIS A 125 5.71 4.84 8.76
C HIS A 125 4.75 4.62 7.60
N VAL A 126 3.80 3.68 7.75
CA VAL A 126 2.81 3.42 6.71
C VAL A 126 1.87 4.63 6.52
N ASN A 127 1.46 5.29 7.61
CA ASN A 127 0.62 6.49 7.55
C ASN A 127 1.34 7.68 6.88
N GLY A 128 2.62 7.88 7.21
CA GLY A 128 3.46 8.89 6.59
C GLY A 128 3.64 8.62 5.09
N PHE A 129 3.95 7.37 4.73
CA PHE A 129 4.04 6.94 3.33
C PHE A 129 2.74 7.19 2.56
N ILE A 130 1.59 6.79 3.12
CA ILE A 130 0.27 7.01 2.50
C ILE A 130 0.03 8.50 2.24
N SER A 131 0.37 9.34 3.21
CA SER A 131 0.18 10.79 3.12
C SER A 131 1.02 11.39 2.01
N LEU A 132 2.33 11.10 1.99
CA LEU A 132 3.25 11.59 0.97
C LEU A 132 2.92 11.05 -0.43
N TRP A 133 2.50 9.79 -0.51
CA TRP A 133 2.07 9.18 -1.77
C TRP A 133 0.82 9.84 -2.34
N LYS A 134 -0.18 10.15 -1.49
CA LYS A 134 -1.39 10.87 -1.92
C LYS A 134 -1.08 12.29 -2.38
N GLU A 135 -0.24 13.01 -1.65
CA GLU A 135 0.23 14.34 -2.04
C GLU A 135 0.94 14.30 -3.41
N TRP A 136 1.83 13.32 -3.60
CA TRP A 136 2.50 13.10 -4.88
C TRP A 136 1.52 12.79 -6.02
N LEU A 137 0.46 12.01 -5.73
CA LEU A 137 -0.59 11.65 -6.68
C LEU A 137 -1.46 12.85 -7.11
N ASP A 138 -1.70 13.81 -6.22
CA ASP A 138 -2.58 14.96 -6.49
C ASP A 138 -2.09 15.80 -7.68
N ARG A 139 -0.78 15.79 -7.94
CA ARG A 139 -0.13 16.46 -9.08
C ARG A 139 -0.65 15.97 -10.43
N PHE A 140 -1.16 14.74 -10.52
CA PHE A 140 -1.69 14.16 -11.75
C PHE A 140 -3.17 14.46 -12.00
N ARG A 141 -3.84 15.19 -11.09
CA ARG A 141 -5.27 15.56 -11.19
C ARG A 141 -6.15 14.33 -11.47
N GLY A 142 -5.98 13.31 -10.63
CA GLY A 142 -6.65 12.01 -10.71
C GLY A 142 -5.94 10.99 -11.62
N VAL A 143 -5.94 9.73 -11.20
CA VAL A 143 -5.28 8.59 -11.85
C VAL A 143 -6.25 7.43 -11.94
N GLY A 144 -6.55 6.92 -13.13
CA GLY A 144 -7.50 5.81 -13.33
C GLY A 144 -7.18 4.58 -12.47
N THR A 145 -8.19 3.90 -11.88
CA THR A 145 -7.99 2.76 -10.95
C THR A 145 -7.01 1.72 -11.48
N VAL A 146 -7.11 1.41 -12.77
CA VAL A 146 -6.27 0.40 -13.46
C VAL A 146 -4.79 0.74 -13.43
N TYR A 147 -4.44 2.02 -13.25
CA TYR A 147 -3.07 2.52 -13.20
C TYR A 147 -2.55 2.76 -11.79
N VAL A 148 -3.39 2.76 -10.75
CA VAL A 148 -2.97 3.05 -9.36
C VAL A 148 -1.78 2.17 -8.94
N LYS A 149 -1.81 0.88 -9.28
CA LYS A 149 -0.70 -0.04 -9.00
C LYS A 149 0.63 0.36 -9.65
N HIS A 150 0.60 0.98 -10.83
CA HIS A 150 1.80 1.42 -11.54
C HIS A 150 2.35 2.72 -10.94
N TYR A 151 1.46 3.61 -10.51
CA TYR A 151 1.85 4.84 -9.83
C TYR A 151 2.44 4.57 -8.44
N LEU A 152 1.91 3.61 -7.69
CA LEU A 152 2.53 3.13 -6.45
C LEU A 152 3.93 2.57 -6.70
N ALA A 153 4.06 1.68 -7.69
CA ALA A 153 5.36 1.12 -8.06
C ALA A 153 6.38 2.21 -8.39
N TRP A 154 5.95 3.19 -9.19
CA TRP A 154 6.78 4.30 -9.61
C TRP A 154 7.18 5.18 -8.42
N TYR A 155 6.24 5.47 -7.52
CA TYR A 155 6.52 6.26 -6.32
C TYR A 155 7.55 5.57 -5.42
N ILE A 156 7.37 4.27 -5.14
CA ILE A 156 8.31 3.49 -4.32
C ILE A 156 9.69 3.47 -4.99
N TRP A 157 9.74 3.16 -6.29
CA TRP A 157 11.01 3.07 -7.02
C TRP A 157 11.79 4.38 -7.10
N MET A 158 11.11 5.53 -7.07
CA MET A 158 11.77 6.85 -7.07
C MET A 158 12.32 7.27 -5.71
N ARG A 159 11.96 6.62 -4.60
CA ARG A 159 12.33 7.09 -3.26
C ARG A 159 13.84 7.08 -3.00
N ASP A 160 14.55 6.14 -3.60
CA ASP A 160 15.98 5.94 -3.38
C ASP A 160 16.85 6.53 -4.49
N LYS A 161 16.27 7.42 -5.30
CA LYS A 161 16.85 7.91 -6.54
C LYS A 161 17.15 9.41 -6.42
N SER A 162 18.43 9.78 -6.61
CA SER A 162 18.92 11.18 -6.56
C SER A 162 18.93 11.87 -7.93
N TYR A 163 18.39 13.09 -8.01
CA TYR A 163 18.43 13.93 -9.22
C TYR A 163 19.79 13.90 -9.95
N GLY A 164 19.78 13.78 -11.29
CA GLY A 164 20.99 13.73 -12.13
C GLY A 164 21.35 12.34 -12.70
N GLU A 165 20.61 11.29 -12.33
CA GLU A 165 20.83 9.92 -12.80
C GLU A 165 19.70 9.39 -13.70
N GLU A 166 18.92 10.28 -14.32
CA GLU A 166 17.66 9.93 -15.01
C GLU A 166 17.85 8.89 -16.12
N ASN A 167 18.98 8.94 -16.83
CA ASN A 167 19.33 7.95 -17.85
C ASN A 167 19.60 6.55 -17.28
N LEU A 168 20.19 6.44 -16.08
CA LEU A 168 20.41 5.15 -15.40
C LEU A 168 19.06 4.57 -14.96
N TRP A 169 18.18 5.43 -14.44
CA TRP A 169 16.84 5.05 -14.00
C TRP A 169 15.99 4.52 -15.15
N LEU A 170 16.02 5.20 -16.31
CA LEU A 170 15.29 4.77 -17.49
C LEU A 170 15.78 3.39 -17.98
N LYS A 171 17.09 3.15 -17.95
CA LYS A 171 17.66 1.83 -18.28
C LYS A 171 17.27 0.75 -17.26
N GLU A 172 17.23 1.06 -15.97
CA GLU A 172 16.82 0.13 -14.92
C GLU A 172 15.34 -0.26 -15.06
N ALA A 173 14.46 0.74 -15.23
CA ALA A 173 13.02 0.53 -15.35
C ALA A 173 12.62 -0.27 -16.59
N THR A 174 13.40 -0.14 -17.67
CA THR A 174 13.22 -0.86 -18.94
C THR A 174 13.92 -2.23 -18.96
N GLY A 175 14.75 -2.54 -17.97
CA GLY A 175 15.53 -3.78 -17.91
C GLY A 175 16.75 -3.80 -18.83
N GLN A 176 17.25 -2.63 -19.23
CA GLN A 176 18.42 -2.44 -20.11
C GLN A 176 19.74 -2.26 -19.34
N LEU A 177 19.75 -2.30 -18.01
CA LEU A 177 20.98 -2.42 -17.22
C LEU A 177 21.39 -3.89 -17.15
N THR A 178 22.54 -4.23 -17.72
CA THR A 178 23.25 -5.48 -17.42
C THR A 178 23.72 -5.46 -15.96
N PRO A 179 23.69 -6.59 -15.23
CA PRO A 179 24.29 -6.64 -13.90
C PRO A 179 25.76 -6.23 -14.00
N PHE A 180 26.20 -5.38 -13.07
CA PHE A 180 27.64 -5.14 -12.87
C PHE A 180 28.30 -6.48 -12.49
N GLU A 181 29.42 -6.80 -13.16
CA GLU A 181 30.33 -7.89 -12.81
C GLU A 181 30.98 -7.67 -11.43
#